data_AF-G0RVQ9-F1
#
_entry.id   AF-G0RVQ9-F1
#
_cell.length_a   1.000
_cell.length_b   1.000
_cell.length_c   1.000
_cell.angle_alpha   90.00
_cell.angle_beta   90.00
_cell.angle_gamma   90.00
#
_symmetry.space_group_name_H-M   'P 1'
#
loop_
_entity.id
_entity.type
_entity.pdbx_description
1 polymer ?
#
loop_
_entity_poly.entity_id
_entity_poly.type
_entity_poly.pdbx_seq_one_letter_code
_entity_poly.pdbx_strand_id
1 'polypeptide(L)'
;MTTEDDRYRQSSQFRLWSFSPTSLRELRVKTNDLAKQQISPRFAPDAQPEFLTPAEEALLVQFFTTELIRAAQFCELPTEIRSTAAVFFRRFYITNSVMTYPPTELLKTSLFFGCKAEGYYIRLAKLAEMFPNTTSEQILAGEFLLCQGIRFAFDVRHPFRALEGAILELRRQLPEQEGRVAKAHAMARDILKFSPLLTDAYFHYTPSQIMMAALLMVDKELVDILIPAAQPGDEESQHVTSHAEMRDKIIKTIESCRDMLEKEPPTRMKEYWETPELVKSLKPLRKKLQKCRDTDRADLVALQRARREQATTKVKKPTPPSDGAVFGDAEPRDPKRRKLEAANDLFGPAL
;
A
#
# COMPACT_ATOMS: atom_id res chain seq x y z
N MET A 1 -2.43 -22.00 -22.61
CA MET A 1 -1.59 -21.40 -21.55
C MET A 1 -2.41 -20.31 -20.88
N THR A 2 -2.36 -20.16 -19.55
CA THR A 2 -3.00 -19.01 -18.87
C THR A 2 -2.39 -17.71 -19.37
N THR A 3 -3.23 -16.72 -19.68
CA THR A 3 -2.79 -15.40 -20.15
C THR A 3 -2.04 -14.66 -19.03
N GLU A 4 -1.24 -13.66 -19.39
CA GLU A 4 -0.55 -12.76 -18.45
C GLU A 4 -1.54 -12.06 -17.51
N ASP A 5 -2.72 -11.73 -18.04
CA ASP A 5 -3.86 -11.16 -17.32
C ASP A 5 -4.38 -12.10 -16.23
N ASP A 6 -4.58 -13.38 -16.56
CA ASP A 6 -5.03 -14.39 -15.58
C ASP A 6 -3.98 -14.58 -14.48
N ARG A 7 -2.70 -14.57 -14.84
CA ARG A 7 -1.60 -14.65 -13.88
C ARG A 7 -1.53 -13.40 -13.00
N TYR A 8 -1.90 -12.22 -13.49
CA TYR A 8 -2.04 -11.02 -12.66
C TYR A 8 -3.19 -11.15 -11.67
N ARG A 9 -4.35 -11.66 -12.11
CA ARG A 9 -5.53 -11.86 -11.27
C ARG A 9 -5.32 -12.88 -10.13
N GLN A 10 -4.36 -13.78 -10.26
CA GLN A 10 -3.99 -14.72 -9.20
C GLN A 10 -3.14 -14.08 -8.08
N SER A 11 -2.58 -12.88 -8.30
CA SER A 11 -1.72 -12.21 -7.33
C SER A 11 -2.47 -11.73 -6.09
N SER A 12 -1.75 -11.65 -4.97
CA SER A 12 -2.27 -11.05 -3.73
C SER A 12 -2.62 -9.57 -3.93
N GLN A 13 -1.88 -8.84 -4.76
CA GLN A 13 -2.16 -7.45 -5.11
C GLN A 13 -3.54 -7.29 -5.74
N PHE A 14 -3.89 -8.10 -6.75
CA PHE A 14 -5.21 -8.03 -7.36
C PHE A 14 -6.31 -8.48 -6.40
N ARG A 15 -6.11 -9.63 -5.75
CA ARG A 15 -7.16 -10.28 -4.95
C ARG A 15 -7.49 -9.56 -3.64
N LEU A 16 -6.51 -8.87 -3.05
CA LEU A 16 -6.65 -8.26 -1.72
C LEU A 16 -6.58 -6.73 -1.75
N TRP A 17 -5.96 -6.14 -2.78
CA TRP A 17 -5.59 -4.72 -2.80
C TRP A 17 -5.98 -4.01 -4.11
N SER A 18 -6.90 -4.56 -4.89
CA SER A 18 -7.51 -3.87 -6.03
C SER A 18 -9.01 -3.67 -5.79
N PHE A 19 -9.47 -2.43 -5.91
CA PHE A 19 -10.78 -1.97 -5.50
C PHE A 19 -11.40 -1.07 -6.57
N SER A 20 -12.73 -1.04 -6.66
CA SER A 20 -13.42 0.05 -7.35
C SER A 20 -13.31 1.35 -6.52
N PRO A 21 -13.38 2.54 -7.14
CA PRO A 21 -13.36 3.81 -6.42
C PRO A 21 -14.40 3.90 -5.29
N THR A 22 -15.60 3.36 -5.53
CA THR A 22 -16.68 3.33 -4.54
C THR A 22 -16.33 2.42 -3.36
N SER A 23 -15.88 1.18 -3.63
CA SER A 23 -15.53 0.23 -2.57
C SER A 23 -14.35 0.71 -1.70
N LEU A 24 -13.36 1.39 -2.30
CA LEU A 24 -12.25 1.96 -1.54
C LEU A 24 -12.71 3.11 -0.62
N ARG A 25 -13.64 3.95 -1.11
CA ARG A 25 -14.23 5.03 -0.30
C ARG A 25 -15.03 4.47 0.87
N GLU A 26 -15.89 3.49 0.61
CA GLU A 26 -16.67 2.80 1.65
C GLU A 26 -15.77 2.13 2.68
N LEU A 27 -14.69 1.49 2.25
CA LEU A 27 -13.72 0.87 3.15
C LEU A 27 -13.08 1.92 4.08
N ARG A 28 -12.66 3.07 3.56
CA ARG A 28 -12.10 4.16 4.38
C ARG A 28 -13.10 4.72 5.38
N VAL A 29 -14.35 4.93 4.97
CA VAL A 29 -15.43 5.39 5.86
C VAL A 29 -15.65 4.37 6.97
N LYS A 30 -15.77 3.09 6.63
CA LYS A 30 -15.96 2.01 7.60
C LYS A 30 -14.81 1.90 8.60
N THR A 31 -13.55 1.98 8.13
CA THR A 31 -12.36 1.95 8.99
C THR A 31 -12.36 3.15 9.96
N ASN A 32 -12.67 4.36 9.47
CA ASN A 32 -12.77 5.56 10.29
C ASN A 32 -13.88 5.45 11.35
N ASP A 33 -15.06 4.98 10.96
CA ASP A 33 -16.19 4.82 11.89
C ASP A 33 -15.92 3.75 12.95
N LEU A 34 -15.30 2.63 12.57
CA LEU A 34 -14.88 1.60 13.53
C LEU A 34 -13.87 2.15 14.53
N ALA A 35 -12.89 2.93 14.06
CA ALA A 35 -11.92 3.56 14.94
C ALA A 35 -12.59 4.53 15.93
N LYS A 36 -13.54 5.36 15.46
CA LYS A 36 -14.33 6.23 16.35
C LYS A 36 -15.08 5.42 17.41
N GLN A 37 -15.76 4.35 17.01
CA GLN A 37 -16.49 3.49 17.95
C GLN A 37 -15.58 2.84 19.00
N GLN A 38 -14.36 2.46 18.63
CA GLN A 38 -13.39 1.88 19.57
C GLN A 38 -12.76 2.92 20.51
N ILE A 39 -12.60 4.15 20.03
CA ILE A 39 -11.93 5.23 20.76
C ILE A 39 -12.90 6.01 21.64
N SER A 40 -14.14 6.25 21.21
CA SER A 40 -15.15 7.02 21.96
C SER A 40 -15.34 6.57 23.42
N PRO A 41 -15.39 5.27 23.75
CA PRO A 41 -15.51 4.81 25.14
C PRO A 41 -14.31 5.16 26.04
N ARG A 42 -13.18 5.61 25.47
CA ARG A 42 -11.98 6.05 26.20
C ARG A 42 -12.08 7.48 26.69
N PHE A 43 -13.03 8.24 26.14
CA PHE A 43 -13.30 9.62 26.53
C PHE A 43 -14.56 9.67 27.39
N ALA A 44 -14.62 10.65 28.29
CA ALA A 44 -15.83 10.88 29.05
C ALA A 44 -16.99 11.26 28.11
N PRO A 45 -18.25 10.86 28.39
CA PRO A 45 -19.39 11.14 27.50
C PRO A 45 -19.60 12.64 27.21
N ASP A 46 -19.26 13.49 28.16
CA ASP A 46 -19.35 14.95 28.14
C ASP A 46 -18.12 15.66 27.52
N ALA A 47 -17.03 14.92 27.28
CA ALA A 47 -15.77 15.45 26.75
C ALA A 47 -15.27 14.66 25.52
N GLN A 48 -16.17 14.33 24.59
CA GLN A 48 -15.80 13.67 23.34
C GLN A 48 -14.96 14.61 22.45
N PRO A 49 -13.82 14.14 21.93
CA PRO A 49 -13.00 14.96 21.04
C PRO A 49 -13.63 15.04 19.64
N GLU A 50 -13.23 16.07 18.90
CA GLU A 50 -13.55 16.14 17.47
C GLU A 50 -12.69 15.14 16.69
N PHE A 51 -13.29 14.03 16.28
CA PHE A 51 -12.61 12.99 15.51
C PHE A 51 -12.28 13.43 14.08
N LEU A 52 -11.29 12.78 13.47
CA LEU A 52 -10.95 13.00 12.08
C LEU A 52 -12.04 12.44 11.15
N THR A 53 -12.29 13.14 10.05
CA THR A 53 -13.09 12.66 8.93
C THR A 53 -12.24 11.77 8.01
N PRO A 54 -12.85 10.90 7.19
CA PRO A 54 -12.11 10.07 6.23
C PRO A 54 -11.24 10.88 5.26
N ALA A 55 -11.68 12.09 4.89
CA ALA A 55 -10.92 12.98 4.01
C ALA A 55 -9.69 13.57 4.73
N GLU A 56 -9.83 13.97 5.99
CA GLU A 56 -8.71 14.44 6.82
C GLU A 56 -7.69 13.31 7.07
N GLU A 57 -8.16 12.08 7.30
CA GLU A 57 -7.28 10.90 7.41
C GLU A 57 -6.51 10.66 6.11
N ALA A 58 -7.19 10.65 4.96
CA ALA A 58 -6.53 10.43 3.66
C ALA A 58 -5.43 11.48 3.39
N LEU A 59 -5.70 12.73 3.75
CA LEU A 59 -4.75 13.84 3.60
C LEU A 59 -3.54 13.69 4.54
N LEU A 60 -3.75 13.24 5.78
CA LEU A 60 -2.63 12.90 6.69
C LEU A 60 -1.81 11.73 6.16
N VAL A 61 -2.46 10.66 5.67
CA VAL A 61 -1.78 9.50 5.08
C VAL A 61 -0.95 9.93 3.88
N GLN A 62 -1.49 10.79 3.01
CA GLN A 62 -0.75 11.34 1.87
C GLN A 62 0.48 12.13 2.34
N PHE A 63 0.33 13.01 3.32
CA PHE A 63 1.46 13.75 3.89
C PHE A 63 2.56 12.82 4.43
N PHE A 64 2.19 11.85 5.26
CA PHE A 64 3.17 10.91 5.81
C PHE A 64 3.76 9.98 4.75
N THR A 65 3.05 9.71 3.66
CA THR A 65 3.62 9.00 2.50
C THR A 65 4.70 9.84 1.82
N THR A 66 4.49 11.15 1.67
CA THR A 66 5.51 12.07 1.15
C THR A 66 6.74 12.13 2.06
N GLU A 67 6.53 12.21 3.38
CA GLU A 67 7.62 12.15 4.36
C GLU A 67 8.35 10.80 4.31
N LEU A 68 7.64 9.69 4.08
CA LEU A 68 8.23 8.35 3.91
C LEU A 68 9.15 8.32 2.70
N ILE A 69 8.68 8.83 1.56
CA ILE A 69 9.47 8.90 0.31
C ILE A 69 10.74 9.73 0.53
N ARG A 70 10.63 10.88 1.22
CA ARG A 70 11.78 11.72 1.57
C ARG A 70 12.75 11.01 2.52
N ALA A 71 12.23 10.37 3.56
CA ALA A 71 13.04 9.59 4.50
C ALA A 71 13.78 8.45 3.81
N ALA A 72 13.14 7.75 2.87
CA ALA A 72 13.78 6.71 2.07
C ALA A 72 14.91 7.24 1.19
N GLN A 73 14.77 8.45 0.63
CA GLN A 73 15.85 9.12 -0.11
C GLN A 73 17.03 9.48 0.78
N PHE A 74 16.75 10.04 1.95
CA PHE A 74 17.77 10.36 2.94
C PHE A 74 18.52 9.11 3.42
N CYS A 75 17.82 7.98 3.55
CA CYS A 75 18.42 6.68 3.88
C CYS A 75 19.08 6.00 2.67
N GLU A 76 19.15 6.65 1.51
CA GLU A 76 19.72 6.13 0.26
C GLU A 76 19.12 4.79 -0.19
N LEU A 77 17.84 4.57 0.13
CA LEU A 77 17.17 3.32 -0.22
C LEU A 77 16.81 3.30 -1.72
N PRO A 78 17.02 2.13 -2.39
CA PRO A 78 16.55 1.85 -3.74
C PRO A 78 15.09 2.22 -4.00
N THR A 79 14.78 2.47 -5.27
CA THR A 79 13.46 2.97 -5.70
C THR A 79 12.35 1.96 -5.42
N GLU A 80 12.65 0.68 -5.60
CA GLU A 80 11.76 -0.46 -5.40
C GLU A 80 11.39 -0.60 -3.92
N ILE A 81 12.39 -0.51 -3.03
CA ILE A 81 12.21 -0.53 -1.57
C ILE A 81 11.35 0.65 -1.12
N ARG A 82 11.66 1.86 -1.62
CA ARG A 82 10.88 3.07 -1.32
C ARG A 82 9.42 2.92 -1.73
N SER A 83 9.19 2.39 -2.93
CA SER A 83 7.85 2.19 -3.48
C SER A 83 7.08 1.12 -2.70
N THR A 84 7.74 0.02 -2.34
CA THR A 84 7.15 -1.04 -1.50
C THR A 84 6.76 -0.52 -0.14
N ALA A 85 7.66 0.22 0.53
CA ALA A 85 7.38 0.82 1.83
C ALA A 85 6.20 1.80 1.79
N ALA A 86 6.13 2.64 0.76
CA ALA A 86 5.00 3.55 0.56
C ALA A 86 3.67 2.79 0.34
N VAL A 87 3.69 1.73 -0.47
CA VAL A 87 2.49 0.89 -0.70
C VAL A 87 2.08 0.16 0.58
N PHE A 88 3.00 -0.40 1.36
CA PHE A 88 2.68 -1.02 2.65
C PHE A 88 2.05 -0.02 3.61
N PHE A 89 2.63 1.18 3.73
CA PHE A 89 2.08 2.24 4.58
C PHE A 89 0.64 2.60 4.18
N ARG A 90 0.36 2.73 2.88
CA ARG A 90 -0.98 3.07 2.39
C ARG A 90 -1.97 1.91 2.51
N ARG A 91 -1.54 0.67 2.27
CA ARG A 91 -2.36 -0.53 2.53
C ARG A 91 -2.75 -0.64 4.00
N PHE A 92 -1.80 -0.38 4.89
CA PHE A 92 -2.02 -0.38 6.33
C PHE A 92 -3.11 0.63 6.74
N TYR A 93 -3.01 1.88 6.26
CA TYR A 93 -3.95 2.94 6.62
C TYR A 93 -5.28 2.95 5.85
N ILE A 94 -5.50 1.99 4.96
CA ILE A 94 -6.84 1.73 4.41
C ILE A 94 -7.65 0.84 5.36
N THR A 95 -6.96 -0.09 6.04
CA THR A 95 -7.59 -1.07 6.94
C THR A 95 -7.49 -0.69 8.41
N ASN A 96 -6.68 0.31 8.76
CA ASN A 96 -6.50 0.83 10.10
C ASN A 96 -6.55 2.37 10.06
N SER A 97 -7.05 3.00 11.12
CA SER A 97 -7.11 4.48 11.20
C SER A 97 -5.80 5.10 11.71
N VAL A 98 -5.48 6.31 11.25
CA VAL A 98 -4.39 7.13 11.83
C VAL A 98 -4.66 7.53 13.29
N MET A 99 -5.93 7.52 13.72
CA MET A 99 -6.32 7.75 15.10
C MET A 99 -5.97 6.57 16.02
N THR A 100 -5.78 5.38 15.45
CA THR A 100 -5.44 4.17 16.21
C THR A 100 -3.92 3.98 16.31
N TYR A 101 -3.19 4.07 15.20
CA TYR A 101 -1.76 3.76 15.14
C TYR A 101 -0.90 4.94 14.64
N PRO A 102 0.28 5.19 15.24
CA PRO A 102 1.11 6.37 14.94
C PRO A 102 1.68 6.31 13.52
N PRO A 103 1.35 7.25 12.62
CA PRO A 103 1.94 7.27 11.29
C PRO A 103 3.44 7.53 11.31
N THR A 104 3.96 8.27 12.30
CA THR A 104 5.40 8.51 12.45
C THR A 104 6.21 7.23 12.69
N GLU A 105 5.72 6.32 13.54
CA GLU A 105 6.44 5.06 13.81
C GLU A 105 6.14 4.00 12.73
N LEU A 106 4.91 3.96 12.21
CA LEU A 106 4.55 3.08 11.11
C LEU A 106 5.32 3.41 9.82
N LEU A 107 5.67 4.68 9.59
CA LEU A 107 6.54 5.09 8.49
C LEU A 107 7.90 4.41 8.58
N LYS A 108 8.58 4.52 9.73
CA LYS A 108 9.92 3.92 9.95
C LYS A 108 9.85 2.40 9.87
N THR A 109 8.80 1.81 10.45
CA THR A 109 8.50 0.38 10.35
C THR A 109 8.31 -0.06 8.89
N SER A 110 7.58 0.72 8.10
CA SER A 110 7.33 0.42 6.68
C SER A 110 8.60 0.47 5.85
N LEU A 111 9.52 1.41 6.13
CA LEU A 111 10.85 1.46 5.50
C LEU A 111 11.66 0.20 5.84
N PHE A 112 11.74 -0.16 7.13
CA PHE A 112 12.46 -1.34 7.58
C PHE A 112 11.89 -2.63 6.95
N PHE A 113 10.57 -2.79 6.98
CA PHE A 113 9.93 -3.98 6.45
C PHE A 113 9.95 -4.03 4.92
N GLY A 114 9.87 -2.88 4.24
CA GLY A 114 10.05 -2.79 2.80
C GLY A 114 11.45 -3.25 2.35
N CYS A 115 12.49 -2.95 3.15
CA CYS A 115 13.83 -3.50 2.92
C CYS A 115 13.81 -5.04 2.95
N LYS A 116 13.20 -5.64 3.98
CA LYS A 116 13.08 -7.11 4.10
C LYS A 116 12.30 -7.73 2.94
N ALA A 117 11.16 -7.14 2.55
CA ALA A 117 10.30 -7.66 1.49
C ALA A 117 11.02 -7.72 0.13
N GLU A 118 11.88 -6.76 -0.16
CA GLU A 118 12.69 -6.69 -1.38
C GLU A 118 14.05 -7.42 -1.26
N GLY A 119 14.27 -8.18 -0.18
CA GLY A 119 15.51 -8.95 0.02
C GLY A 119 16.73 -8.10 0.39
N TYR A 120 16.53 -6.85 0.80
CA TYR A 120 17.59 -5.95 1.27
C TYR A 120 17.66 -5.95 2.80
N TYR A 121 18.68 -6.58 3.36
CA TYR A 121 18.80 -6.73 4.81
C TYR A 121 19.63 -5.62 5.44
N ILE A 122 18.98 -4.48 5.72
CA ILE A 122 19.59 -3.41 6.51
C ILE A 122 19.63 -3.77 8.00
N ARG A 123 20.75 -3.48 8.67
CA ARG A 123 20.82 -3.63 10.13
C ARG A 123 19.89 -2.62 10.79
N LEU A 124 19.01 -3.12 11.66
CA LEU A 124 18.00 -2.31 12.33
C LEU A 124 18.59 -1.13 13.12
N ALA A 125 19.69 -1.35 13.85
CA ALA A 125 20.37 -0.30 14.60
C ALA A 125 20.84 0.85 13.69
N LYS A 126 21.44 0.51 12.54
CA LYS A 126 21.88 1.49 11.54
C LYS A 126 20.70 2.30 11.00
N LEU A 127 19.56 1.65 10.73
CA LEU A 127 18.37 2.36 10.27
C LEU A 127 17.81 3.28 11.36
N ALA A 128 17.77 2.83 12.62
CA ALA A 128 17.29 3.63 13.74
C ALA A 128 18.15 4.89 13.97
N GLU A 129 19.47 4.77 13.84
CA GLU A 129 20.43 5.89 13.94
C GLU A 129 20.21 7.01 12.91
N MET A 130 19.60 6.70 11.75
CA MET A 130 19.27 7.69 10.73
C MET A 130 18.09 8.59 11.13
N PHE A 131 17.33 8.23 12.17
CA PHE A 131 16.17 8.97 12.63
C PHE A 131 16.39 9.54 14.04
N PRO A 132 16.04 10.82 14.29
CA PRO A 132 16.19 11.40 15.61
C PRO A 132 15.27 10.69 16.62
N ASN A 133 15.77 10.51 17.86
CA ASN A 133 15.04 9.94 18.99
C ASN A 133 14.31 8.61 18.68
N THR A 134 14.89 7.80 17.80
CA THR A 134 14.30 6.52 17.38
C THR A 134 15.14 5.36 17.89
N THR A 135 14.51 4.41 18.57
CA THR A 135 15.15 3.17 19.01
C THR A 135 14.82 2.02 18.07
N SER A 136 15.68 0.99 18.05
CA SER A 136 15.42 -0.25 17.31
C SER A 136 14.13 -0.94 17.76
N GLU A 137 13.81 -0.87 19.06
CA GLU A 137 12.60 -1.47 19.62
C GLU A 137 11.32 -0.81 19.10
N GLN A 138 11.31 0.52 18.93
CA GLN A 138 10.15 1.24 18.39
C GLN A 138 9.81 0.79 16.96
N ILE A 139 10.83 0.57 16.13
CA ILE A 139 10.63 0.07 14.76
C ILE A 139 10.14 -1.39 14.78
N LEU A 140 10.69 -2.24 15.65
CA LEU A 140 10.28 -3.65 15.76
C LEU A 140 8.87 -3.82 16.33
N ALA A 141 8.43 -2.91 17.19
CA ALA A 141 7.12 -2.99 17.82
C ALA A 141 5.98 -2.90 16.79
N GLY A 142 6.17 -2.13 15.72
CA GLY A 142 5.23 -2.03 14.61
C GLY A 142 5.31 -3.16 13.58
N GLU A 143 6.38 -3.95 13.55
CA GLU A 143 6.67 -4.85 12.41
C GLU A 143 5.56 -5.89 12.18
N PHE A 144 5.21 -6.66 13.21
CA PHE A 144 4.18 -7.68 13.08
C PHE A 144 2.79 -7.05 12.88
N LEU A 145 2.54 -5.90 13.52
CA LEU A 145 1.30 -5.15 13.34
C LEU A 145 1.14 -4.72 11.86
N LEU A 146 2.21 -4.21 11.25
CA LEU A 146 2.22 -3.87 9.83
C LEU A 146 1.90 -5.10 8.98
N CYS A 147 2.54 -6.25 9.25
CA CYS A 147 2.30 -7.50 8.53
C CYS A 147 0.81 -7.90 8.56
N GLN A 148 0.17 -7.78 9.73
CA GLN A 148 -1.26 -8.05 9.90
C GLN A 148 -2.10 -7.06 9.10
N GLY A 149 -1.80 -5.76 9.19
CA GLY A 149 -2.56 -4.71 8.48
C GLY A 149 -2.45 -4.81 6.96
N ILE A 150 -1.31 -5.26 6.42
CA ILE A 150 -1.16 -5.53 4.98
C ILE A 150 -1.58 -6.96 4.59
N ARG A 151 -2.24 -7.69 5.49
CA ARG A 151 -2.78 -9.05 5.27
C ARG A 151 -1.74 -10.03 4.74
N PHE A 152 -0.49 -9.90 5.21
CA PHE A 152 0.65 -10.73 4.79
C PHE A 152 0.91 -10.72 3.27
N ALA A 153 0.41 -9.72 2.54
CA ALA A 153 0.58 -9.58 1.10
C ALA A 153 1.87 -8.80 0.79
N PHE A 154 3.01 -9.48 0.90
CA PHE A 154 4.33 -8.87 0.76
C PHE A 154 4.77 -8.65 -0.70
N ASP A 155 4.27 -9.44 -1.64
CA ASP A 155 4.54 -9.26 -3.08
C ASP A 155 3.82 -8.01 -3.60
N VAL A 156 4.59 -6.95 -3.89
CA VAL A 156 4.11 -5.70 -4.50
C VAL A 156 4.70 -5.59 -5.91
N ARG A 157 3.82 -5.49 -6.90
CA ARG A 157 4.21 -5.38 -8.30
C ARG A 157 4.31 -3.92 -8.70
N HIS A 158 5.52 -3.49 -9.01
CA HIS A 158 5.82 -2.11 -9.41
C HIS A 158 5.88 -1.94 -10.94
N PRO A 159 5.54 -0.74 -11.46
CA PRO A 159 5.54 -0.43 -12.89
C PRO A 159 6.94 -0.20 -13.48
N PHE A 160 8.01 -0.14 -12.68
CA PHE A 160 9.36 0.19 -13.17
C PHE A 160 9.88 -0.83 -14.19
N ARG A 161 9.76 -2.13 -13.91
CA ARG A 161 10.18 -3.17 -14.86
C ARG A 161 9.32 -3.19 -16.12
N ALA A 162 8.03 -2.85 -16.00
CA ALA A 162 7.16 -2.70 -17.16
C ALA A 162 7.62 -1.54 -18.05
N LEU A 163 8.10 -0.44 -17.45
CA LEU A 163 8.64 0.69 -18.20
C LEU A 163 9.90 0.28 -18.95
N GLU A 164 10.84 -0.43 -18.31
CA GLU A 164 12.03 -0.94 -19.00
C GLU A 164 11.66 -1.84 -20.20
N GLY A 165 10.66 -2.71 -20.04
CA GLY A 165 10.17 -3.55 -21.13
C GLY A 165 9.55 -2.75 -22.29
N ALA A 166 8.72 -1.75 -21.98
CA ALA A 166 8.11 -0.89 -22.99
C ALA A 166 9.14 -0.05 -23.75
N ILE A 167 10.17 0.45 -23.05
CA ILE A 167 11.27 1.21 -23.66
C ILE A 167 12.12 0.33 -24.58
N LEU A 168 12.37 -0.93 -24.22
CA LEU A 168 13.05 -1.88 -25.10
C LEU A 168 12.27 -2.11 -26.40
N GLU A 169 10.95 -2.25 -26.31
CA GLU A 169 10.09 -2.40 -27.49
C GLU A 169 10.07 -1.13 -28.35
N LEU A 170 9.99 0.05 -27.74
CA LEU A 170 10.06 1.32 -28.46
C LEU A 170 11.41 1.53 -29.17
N ARG A 171 12.53 1.18 -28.53
CA ARG A 171 13.86 1.23 -29.18
C ARG A 171 13.96 0.28 -30.36
N ARG A 172 13.32 -0.89 -30.27
CA ARG A 172 13.25 -1.86 -31.36
C ARG A 172 12.47 -1.32 -32.56
N GLN A 173 11.36 -0.62 -32.31
CA GLN A 173 10.51 -0.05 -33.37
C GLN A 173 11.01 1.29 -33.93
N LEU A 174 11.68 2.10 -33.10
CA LEU A 174 12.15 3.46 -33.43
C LEU A 174 13.67 3.61 -33.23
N PRO A 175 14.51 2.87 -33.98
CA PRO A 175 15.96 2.93 -33.81
C PRO A 175 16.55 4.32 -34.07
N GLU A 176 15.92 5.11 -34.94
CA GLU A 176 16.37 6.47 -35.29
C GLU A 176 15.96 7.54 -34.25
N GLN A 177 15.03 7.23 -33.34
CA GLN A 177 14.51 8.19 -32.35
C GLN A 177 14.99 7.88 -30.92
N GLU A 178 16.19 7.32 -30.77
CA GLU A 178 16.72 6.91 -29.48
C GLU A 178 16.72 8.04 -28.43
N GLY A 179 17.07 9.27 -28.84
CA GLY A 179 17.07 10.44 -27.95
C GLY A 179 15.67 10.78 -27.41
N ARG A 180 14.63 10.66 -28.23
CA ARG A 180 13.22 10.86 -27.83
C ARG A 180 12.80 9.80 -26.81
N VAL A 181 13.08 8.54 -27.11
CA VAL A 181 12.75 7.40 -26.25
C VAL A 181 13.50 7.48 -24.92
N ALA A 182 14.78 7.86 -24.92
CA ALA A 182 15.57 8.03 -23.69
C ALA A 182 15.03 9.17 -22.81
N LYS A 183 14.62 10.30 -23.41
CA LYS A 183 13.97 11.40 -22.69
C LYS A 183 12.64 10.96 -22.08
N ALA A 184 11.82 10.25 -22.86
CA ALA A 184 10.54 9.73 -22.40
C ALA A 184 10.72 8.74 -21.23
N HIS A 185 11.71 7.86 -21.32
CA HIS A 185 12.07 6.91 -20.26
C HIS A 185 12.41 7.63 -18.95
N ALA A 186 13.29 8.64 -18.98
CA ALA A 186 13.70 9.39 -17.80
C ALA A 186 12.51 10.10 -17.13
N MET A 187 11.71 10.83 -17.92
CA MET A 187 10.56 11.57 -17.42
C MET A 187 9.46 10.66 -16.87
N ALA A 188 9.10 9.58 -17.59
CA ALA A 188 8.11 8.60 -17.13
C ALA A 188 8.58 7.91 -15.84
N ARG A 189 9.87 7.59 -15.75
CA ARG A 189 10.44 7.00 -14.53
C ARG A 189 10.32 7.93 -13.32
N ASP A 190 10.51 9.24 -13.51
CA ASP A 190 10.35 10.22 -12.44
C ASP A 190 8.89 10.39 -11.99
N ILE A 191 7.94 10.29 -12.92
CA ILE A 191 6.51 10.20 -12.59
C ILE A 191 6.23 8.96 -11.73
N LEU A 192 6.71 7.79 -12.15
CA LEU A 192 6.48 6.52 -11.45
C LEU A 192 7.05 6.47 -10.03
N LYS A 193 8.14 7.22 -9.76
CA LYS A 193 8.74 7.32 -8.43
C LYS A 193 7.88 8.09 -7.41
N PHE A 194 6.83 8.80 -7.86
CA PHE A 194 6.08 9.72 -7.01
C PHE A 194 4.57 9.65 -7.21
N SER A 195 4.06 9.98 -8.40
CA SER A 195 2.63 10.20 -8.63
C SER A 195 1.74 8.99 -8.28
N PRO A 196 2.11 7.75 -8.69
CA PRO A 196 1.33 6.58 -8.31
C PRO A 196 1.39 6.25 -6.82
N LEU A 197 2.45 6.67 -6.12
CA LEU A 197 2.65 6.41 -4.69
C LEU A 197 1.86 7.35 -3.79
N LEU A 198 1.45 8.53 -4.28
CA LEU A 198 0.59 9.46 -3.54
C LEU A 198 -0.90 9.36 -3.91
N THR A 199 -1.20 8.95 -5.14
CA THR A 199 -2.58 8.79 -5.64
C THR A 199 -3.08 7.36 -5.48
N ASP A 200 -4.38 7.10 -5.55
CA ASP A 200 -4.94 5.74 -5.38
C ASP A 200 -4.66 4.78 -6.56
N ALA A 201 -3.67 5.07 -7.40
CA ALA A 201 -3.39 4.34 -8.63
C ALA A 201 -3.15 2.84 -8.41
N TYR A 202 -2.35 2.46 -7.39
CA TYR A 202 -2.08 1.05 -7.06
C TYR A 202 -3.32 0.26 -6.62
N PHE A 203 -4.40 0.94 -6.22
CA PHE A 203 -5.65 0.30 -5.83
C PHE A 203 -6.62 0.13 -6.99
N HIS A 204 -6.47 0.89 -8.07
CA HIS A 204 -7.43 0.90 -9.18
C HIS A 204 -6.88 0.32 -10.48
N TYR A 205 -5.56 0.36 -10.67
CA TYR A 205 -4.94 0.06 -11.95
C TYR A 205 -3.83 -0.99 -11.82
N THR A 206 -3.58 -1.71 -12.90
CA THR A 206 -2.47 -2.66 -12.99
C THR A 206 -1.13 -1.94 -13.18
N PRO A 207 0.01 -2.57 -12.87
CA PRO A 207 1.33 -1.97 -13.10
C PRO A 207 1.56 -1.57 -14.57
N SER A 208 1.04 -2.33 -15.53
CA SER A 208 1.12 -1.98 -16.96
C SER A 208 0.29 -0.75 -17.30
N GLN A 209 -0.92 -0.62 -16.75
CA GLN A 209 -1.77 0.57 -16.94
C GLN A 209 -1.13 1.82 -16.31
N ILE A 210 -0.59 1.71 -15.09
CA ILE A 210 0.11 2.81 -14.41
C ILE A 210 1.34 3.24 -15.21
N MET A 211 2.10 2.27 -15.74
CA MET A 211 3.26 2.54 -16.59
C MET A 211 2.86 3.27 -17.88
N MET A 212 1.86 2.76 -18.60
CA MET A 212 1.37 3.39 -19.84
C MET A 212 0.82 4.79 -19.57
N ALA A 213 0.13 5.01 -18.43
CA ALA A 213 -0.36 6.32 -18.05
C ALA A 213 0.79 7.30 -17.80
N ALA A 214 1.86 6.88 -17.13
CA ALA A 214 3.04 7.71 -16.95
C ALA A 214 3.75 8.03 -18.28
N LEU A 215 3.79 7.08 -19.22
CA LEU A 215 4.31 7.34 -20.57
C LEU A 215 3.40 8.30 -21.36
N LEU A 216 2.08 8.15 -21.23
CA LEU A 216 1.07 9.01 -21.87
C LEU A 216 1.16 10.46 -21.40
N MET A 217 1.50 10.70 -20.12
CA MET A 217 1.74 12.06 -19.59
C MET A 217 2.93 12.75 -20.25
N VAL A 218 3.88 11.97 -20.78
CA VAL A 218 5.14 12.48 -21.34
C VAL A 218 5.07 12.56 -22.86
N ASP A 219 4.60 11.49 -23.50
CA ASP A 219 4.58 11.37 -24.94
C ASP A 219 3.47 10.40 -25.38
N LYS A 220 2.38 10.97 -25.92
CA LYS A 220 1.22 10.21 -26.38
C LYS A 220 1.52 9.31 -27.56
N GLU A 221 2.33 9.78 -28.52
CA GLU A 221 2.59 9.02 -29.75
C GLU A 221 3.35 7.72 -29.45
N LEU A 222 4.23 7.72 -28.45
CA LEU A 222 4.91 6.49 -28.02
C LEU A 222 3.92 5.45 -27.47
N VAL A 223 2.85 5.88 -26.81
CA VAL A 223 1.79 4.97 -26.33
C VAL A 223 0.95 4.46 -27.49
N ASP A 224 0.64 5.31 -28.48
CA ASP A 224 -0.09 4.91 -29.69
C ASP A 224 0.71 3.88 -30.51
N ILE A 225 2.05 3.94 -30.50
CA ILE A 225 2.92 2.94 -31.12
C ILE A 225 2.90 1.61 -30.37
N LEU A 226 2.88 1.65 -29.02
CA LEU A 226 2.78 0.44 -28.19
C LEU A 226 1.38 -0.21 -28.23
N ILE A 227 0.34 0.58 -28.49
CA ILE A 227 -1.06 0.15 -28.58
C ILE A 227 -1.65 0.64 -29.92
N PRO A 228 -1.20 0.06 -31.05
CA PRO A 228 -1.60 0.52 -32.37
C PRO A 228 -3.11 0.41 -32.57
N ALA A 229 -3.68 1.35 -33.31
CA ALA A 229 -5.06 1.22 -33.81
C ALA A 229 -5.15 0.13 -34.87
N ALA A 230 -6.33 -0.47 -35.02
CA ALA A 230 -6.60 -1.37 -36.14
C ALA A 230 -6.41 -0.61 -37.46
N GLN A 231 -5.85 -1.27 -38.48
CA GLN A 231 -5.65 -0.62 -39.77
C GLN A 231 -6.97 -0.60 -40.55
N PRO A 232 -7.24 0.47 -41.33
CA PRO A 232 -8.40 0.51 -42.20
C PRO A 232 -8.26 -0.57 -43.28
N GLY A 233 -8.96 -1.69 -43.08
CA GLY A 233 -8.84 -2.92 -43.89
C GLY A 233 -9.06 -4.21 -43.09
N ASP A 234 -8.88 -4.18 -41.77
CA ASP A 234 -9.06 -5.35 -40.91
C ASP A 234 -10.54 -5.59 -40.48
N GLU A 235 -11.46 -4.67 -40.83
CA GLU A 235 -12.82 -4.58 -40.26
C GLU A 235 -13.80 -5.69 -40.66
N GLU A 236 -13.43 -6.61 -41.54
CA GLU A 236 -14.35 -7.63 -42.09
C GLU A 236 -14.59 -8.84 -41.16
N SER A 237 -13.90 -8.94 -40.02
CA SER A 237 -14.00 -10.09 -39.10
C SER A 237 -14.56 -9.71 -37.72
N GLN A 238 -15.52 -10.49 -37.19
CA GLN A 238 -16.07 -10.30 -35.82
C GLN A 238 -15.00 -10.25 -34.72
N HIS A 239 -13.86 -10.92 -34.92
CA HIS A 239 -12.73 -10.90 -34.01
C HIS A 239 -12.08 -9.49 -33.93
N VAL A 240 -12.02 -8.77 -35.04
CA VAL A 240 -11.39 -7.44 -35.14
C VAL A 240 -12.23 -6.38 -34.43
N THR A 241 -13.56 -6.44 -34.56
CA THR A 241 -14.47 -5.56 -33.81
C THR A 241 -14.28 -5.71 -32.29
N SER A 242 -14.15 -6.95 -31.79
CA SER A 242 -13.91 -7.21 -30.36
C SER A 242 -12.55 -6.68 -29.88
N HIS A 243 -11.50 -6.79 -30.70
CA HIS A 243 -10.20 -6.20 -30.40
C HIS A 243 -10.23 -4.67 -30.36
N ALA A 244 -10.97 -4.03 -31.27
CA ALA A 244 -11.14 -2.57 -31.27
C ALA A 244 -11.88 -2.08 -30.01
N GLU A 245 -12.98 -2.72 -29.62
CA GLU A 245 -13.71 -2.40 -28.39
C GLU A 245 -12.84 -2.57 -27.13
N MET A 246 -12.04 -3.65 -27.10
CA MET A 246 -11.11 -3.89 -25.99
C MET A 246 -10.02 -2.83 -25.94
N ARG A 247 -9.46 -2.45 -27.09
CA ARG A 247 -8.47 -1.37 -27.19
C ARG A 247 -9.03 -0.06 -26.66
N ASP A 248 -10.23 0.34 -27.08
CA ASP A 248 -10.86 1.57 -26.62
C ASP A 248 -11.07 1.57 -25.10
N LYS A 249 -11.45 0.41 -24.54
CA LYS A 249 -11.55 0.25 -23.09
C LYS A 249 -10.19 0.38 -22.39
N ILE A 250 -9.13 -0.17 -22.96
CA ILE A 250 -7.76 -0.05 -22.44
C ILE A 250 -7.32 1.41 -22.46
N ILE A 251 -7.48 2.12 -23.58
CA ILE A 251 -7.09 3.53 -23.71
C ILE A 251 -7.87 4.40 -22.72
N LYS A 252 -9.19 4.24 -22.60
CA LYS A 252 -10.00 4.96 -21.60
C LYS A 252 -9.52 4.69 -20.17
N THR A 253 -9.09 3.46 -19.87
CA THR A 253 -8.55 3.11 -18.55
C THR A 253 -7.20 3.79 -18.30
N ILE A 254 -6.32 3.83 -19.31
CA ILE A 254 -5.02 4.51 -19.25
C ILE A 254 -5.21 6.02 -19.08
N GLU A 255 -6.14 6.63 -19.81
CA GLU A 255 -6.49 8.05 -19.66
C GLU A 255 -7.05 8.35 -18.27
N SER A 256 -7.94 7.51 -17.75
CA SER A 256 -8.44 7.68 -16.37
C SER A 256 -7.33 7.52 -15.31
N CYS A 257 -6.35 6.64 -15.56
CA CYS A 257 -5.16 6.54 -14.72
C CYS A 257 -4.28 7.78 -14.84
N ARG A 258 -4.08 8.31 -16.06
CA ARG A 258 -3.32 9.54 -16.33
C ARG A 258 -3.90 10.72 -15.55
N ASP A 259 -5.21 10.95 -15.66
CA ASP A 259 -5.91 12.02 -14.95
C ASP A 259 -5.79 11.89 -13.41
N MET A 260 -5.63 10.67 -12.91
CA MET A 260 -5.35 10.43 -11.50
C MET A 260 -3.92 10.80 -11.13
N LEU A 261 -2.93 10.42 -11.94
CA LEU A 261 -1.51 10.73 -11.71
C LEU A 261 -1.22 12.23 -11.83
N GLU A 262 -1.90 12.93 -12.73
CA GLU A 262 -1.78 14.38 -12.95
C GLU A 262 -2.21 15.23 -11.74
N LYS A 263 -2.94 14.65 -10.77
CA LYS A 263 -3.27 15.34 -9.52
C LYS A 263 -2.04 15.53 -8.63
N GLU A 264 -1.06 14.64 -8.73
CA GLU A 264 0.17 14.64 -7.94
C GLU A 264 1.41 14.50 -8.83
N PRO A 265 1.69 15.46 -9.73
CA PRO A 265 2.85 15.38 -10.62
C PRO A 265 4.16 15.52 -9.83
N PRO A 266 5.31 15.07 -10.39
CA PRO A 266 6.61 15.17 -9.74
C PRO A 266 7.01 16.59 -9.31
N THR A 267 6.49 17.63 -9.94
CA THR A 267 6.73 19.02 -9.54
C THR A 267 6.24 19.31 -8.13
N ARG A 268 5.08 18.73 -7.74
CA ARG A 268 4.54 18.88 -6.39
C ARG A 268 5.44 18.29 -5.32
N MET A 269 6.28 17.31 -5.66
CA MET A 269 7.27 16.75 -4.74
C MET A 269 8.21 17.84 -4.19
N LYS A 270 8.65 18.76 -5.05
CA LYS A 270 9.48 19.91 -4.62
C LYS A 270 8.68 20.88 -3.75
N GLU A 271 7.43 21.19 -4.13
CA GLU A 271 6.54 22.05 -3.35
C GLU A 271 6.28 21.49 -1.94
N TYR A 272 6.02 20.19 -1.81
CA TYR A 272 5.86 19.55 -0.49
C TYR A 272 7.07 19.75 0.43
N TRP A 273 8.25 19.94 -0.15
CA TRP A 273 9.52 20.00 0.56
C TRP A 273 10.02 21.40 0.79
N GLU A 274 9.73 22.31 -0.13
CA GLU A 274 10.23 23.67 -0.15
C GLU A 274 9.20 24.68 0.36
N THR A 275 7.92 24.28 0.54
CA THR A 275 6.85 25.17 0.98
C THR A 275 6.42 24.90 2.44
N PRO A 276 6.92 25.68 3.43
CA PRO A 276 6.52 25.58 4.84
C PRO A 276 5.01 25.77 5.08
N GLU A 277 4.31 26.35 4.11
CA GLU A 277 2.87 26.63 4.15
C GLU A 277 2.04 25.35 4.19
N LEU A 278 2.48 24.29 3.50
CA LEU A 278 1.78 23.02 3.50
C LEU A 278 1.96 22.29 4.84
N VAL A 279 3.16 22.38 5.42
CA VAL A 279 3.38 21.90 6.81
C VAL A 279 2.54 22.72 7.81
N LYS A 280 2.38 24.03 7.58
CA LYS A 280 1.51 24.89 8.39
C LYS A 280 0.02 24.52 8.25
N SER A 281 -0.46 24.22 7.04
CA SER A 281 -1.86 23.85 6.80
C SER A 281 -2.24 22.51 7.44
N LEU A 282 -1.26 21.64 7.69
CA LEU A 282 -1.44 20.37 8.40
C LEU A 282 -1.35 20.47 9.93
N LYS A 283 -0.86 21.59 10.48
CA LYS A 283 -0.76 21.78 11.94
C LYS A 283 -2.13 21.61 12.64
N PRO A 284 -3.25 22.17 12.14
CA PRO A 284 -4.56 21.96 12.74
C PRO A 284 -4.95 20.48 12.78
N LEU A 285 -4.75 19.75 11.68
CA LEU A 285 -5.07 18.31 11.60
C LEU A 285 -4.21 17.47 12.55
N ARG A 286 -2.92 17.78 12.66
CA ARG A 286 -2.04 17.11 13.63
C ARG A 286 -2.44 17.39 15.08
N LYS A 287 -2.86 18.62 15.39
CA LYS A 287 -3.40 18.98 16.72
C LYS A 287 -4.73 18.26 16.99
N LYS A 288 -5.60 18.17 15.99
CA LYS A 288 -6.86 17.41 16.07
C LYS A 288 -6.58 15.92 16.34
N LEU A 289 -5.69 15.32 15.55
CA LEU A 289 -5.22 13.94 15.76
C LEU A 289 -4.68 13.71 17.18
N GLN A 290 -3.86 14.61 17.71
CA GLN A 290 -3.34 14.48 19.08
C GLN A 290 -4.44 14.43 20.15
N LYS A 291 -5.58 15.10 19.92
CA LYS A 291 -6.69 15.15 20.87
C LYS A 291 -7.62 13.95 20.77
N CYS A 292 -7.76 13.35 19.60
CA CYS A 292 -8.73 12.27 19.34
C CYS A 292 -8.10 10.87 19.21
N ARG A 293 -6.82 10.73 19.57
CA ARG A 293 -6.07 9.49 19.41
C ARG A 293 -6.40 8.44 20.46
N ASP A 294 -6.32 7.17 20.06
CA ASP A 294 -6.31 6.02 20.98
C ASP A 294 -5.04 6.07 21.86
N THR A 295 -5.20 6.31 23.16
CA THR A 295 -4.08 6.38 24.12
C THR A 295 -3.40 5.04 24.35
N ASP A 296 -4.16 3.93 24.31
CA ASP A 296 -3.66 2.59 24.63
C ASP A 296 -2.83 2.03 23.45
N ARG A 297 -3.22 2.39 22.22
CA ARG A 297 -2.54 1.96 20.98
C ARG A 297 -1.58 3.02 20.44
N ALA A 298 -1.43 4.16 21.13
CA ALA A 298 -0.55 5.23 20.70
C ALA A 298 0.94 4.85 20.77
N ASP A 299 1.32 4.09 21.80
CA ASP A 299 2.67 3.58 22.02
C ASP A 299 2.75 2.10 21.62
N LEU A 300 3.41 1.86 20.49
CA LEU A 300 3.55 0.51 19.94
C LEU A 300 4.41 -0.40 20.82
N VAL A 301 5.40 0.15 21.51
CA VAL A 301 6.30 -0.62 22.40
C VAL A 301 5.51 -1.11 23.60
N ALA A 302 4.75 -0.21 24.24
CA ALA A 302 3.86 -0.56 25.34
C ALA A 302 2.81 -1.60 24.91
N LEU A 303 2.21 -1.43 23.72
CA LEU A 303 1.25 -2.37 23.15
C LEU A 303 1.88 -3.75 22.93
N GLN A 304 3.09 -3.82 22.37
CA GLN A 304 3.79 -5.09 22.15
C GLN A 304 4.14 -5.77 23.48
N ARG A 305 4.61 -5.00 24.47
CA ARG A 305 4.92 -5.51 25.81
C ARG A 305 3.68 -6.09 26.48
N ALA A 306 2.57 -5.35 26.50
CA ALA A 306 1.30 -5.82 27.06
C ALA A 306 0.81 -7.12 26.39
N ARG A 307 0.92 -7.23 25.06
CA ARG A 307 0.57 -8.46 24.33
C ARG A 307 1.46 -9.64 24.70
N ARG A 308 2.78 -9.43 24.88
CA ARG A 308 3.71 -10.48 25.32
C ARG A 308 3.40 -10.95 26.75
N GLU A 309 3.14 -10.02 27.67
CA GLU A 309 2.77 -10.33 29.06
C GLU A 309 1.43 -11.09 29.16
N GLN A 310 0.45 -10.73 28.34
CA GLN A 310 -0.83 -11.47 28.24
C GLN A 310 -0.64 -12.89 27.68
N ALA A 311 0.29 -13.08 26.73
CA ALA A 311 0.58 -14.39 26.18
C ALA A 311 1.24 -15.29 27.23
N THR A 312 2.20 -14.78 28.02
CA THR A 312 2.87 -15.56 29.07
C THR A 312 1.95 -15.90 30.24
N THR A 313 1.00 -15.03 30.60
CA THR A 313 0.00 -15.30 31.63
C THR A 313 -1.07 -16.30 31.18
N LYS A 314 -1.53 -16.24 29.92
CA LYS A 314 -2.49 -17.23 29.38
C LYS A 314 -1.93 -18.65 29.27
N VAL A 315 -0.62 -18.80 29.10
CA VAL A 315 0.07 -20.11 29.04
C VAL A 315 0.21 -20.76 30.43
N LYS A 316 0.09 -20.01 31.54
CA LYS A 316 0.11 -20.56 32.92
C LYS A 316 -1.26 -21.10 33.38
N LYS A 317 -1.96 -21.88 32.56
CA LYS A 317 -3.01 -22.81 33.04
C LYS A 317 -2.37 -24.19 33.23
N PRO A 318 -2.70 -24.93 34.32
CA PRO A 318 -1.86 -26.00 34.84
C PRO A 318 -1.70 -27.18 33.88
N THR A 319 -0.48 -27.72 33.88
CA THR A 319 -0.08 -29.02 33.34
C THR A 319 -1.02 -30.13 33.85
N PRO A 320 -1.48 -31.06 32.98
CA PRO A 320 -2.02 -32.32 33.48
C PRO A 320 -0.88 -33.13 34.12
N PRO A 321 -1.14 -33.97 35.14
CA PRO A 321 -0.10 -34.74 35.77
C PRO A 321 0.38 -35.90 34.86
N SER A 322 1.70 -36.03 34.81
CA SER A 322 2.58 -37.16 34.44
C SER A 322 2.33 -37.99 33.16
N ASP A 323 3.38 -38.04 32.35
CA ASP A 323 3.70 -39.09 31.36
C ASP A 323 3.75 -40.48 32.01
N GLY A 324 2.62 -41.19 32.02
CA GLY A 324 2.53 -42.51 32.62
C GLY A 324 1.36 -43.35 32.12
N ALA A 325 1.13 -43.43 30.80
CA ALA A 325 0.31 -44.47 30.18
C ALA A 325 0.59 -44.53 28.66
N VAL A 326 1.61 -45.29 28.29
CA VAL A 326 2.09 -45.46 26.89
C VAL A 326 1.40 -46.62 26.16
N PHE A 327 0.47 -47.38 26.77
CA PHE A 327 -0.25 -48.45 26.05
C PHE A 327 -1.67 -48.72 26.57
N GLY A 328 -2.65 -48.69 25.65
CA GLY A 328 -4.05 -49.20 25.78
C GLY A 328 -5.01 -48.26 26.53
N ASP A 329 -6.20 -47.87 26.07
CA ASP A 329 -7.14 -48.49 25.14
C ASP A 329 -7.99 -47.41 24.42
N ALA A 330 -8.56 -47.79 23.28
CA ALA A 330 -9.25 -46.94 22.32
C ALA A 330 -10.68 -46.54 22.75
N GLU A 331 -11.09 -45.31 22.43
CA GLU A 331 -12.46 -44.88 22.04
C GLU A 331 -12.35 -43.48 21.36
N PRO A 332 -13.22 -43.13 20.39
CA PRO A 332 -12.90 -42.19 19.32
C PRO A 332 -13.15 -40.72 19.70
N ARG A 333 -12.16 -39.86 19.45
CA ARG A 333 -12.33 -38.40 19.50
C ARG A 333 -13.02 -37.92 18.22
N ASP A 334 -14.27 -37.51 18.36
CA ASP A 334 -15.01 -36.73 17.36
C ASP A 334 -14.25 -35.44 16.98
N PRO A 335 -13.90 -35.22 15.70
CA PRO A 335 -13.29 -33.98 15.28
C PRO A 335 -14.39 -32.93 15.12
N LYS A 336 -14.52 -32.03 16.10
CA LYS A 336 -15.20 -30.73 15.90
C LYS A 336 -14.38 -29.87 14.92
N ARG A 337 -14.36 -30.25 13.64
CA ARG A 337 -14.10 -29.34 12.52
C ARG A 337 -15.25 -28.33 12.51
N ARG A 338 -15.02 -27.18 13.15
CA ARG A 338 -15.86 -26.00 12.94
C ARG A 338 -15.72 -25.62 11.47
N LYS A 339 -16.74 -25.94 10.67
CA LYS A 339 -16.90 -25.42 9.30
C LYS A 339 -16.76 -23.90 9.35
N LEU A 340 -15.65 -23.40 8.84
CA LEU A 340 -15.41 -21.99 8.57
C LEU A 340 -15.92 -21.70 7.15
N GLU A 341 -17.21 -21.96 6.93
CA GLU A 341 -17.92 -21.57 5.71
C GLU A 341 -18.99 -20.57 6.12
N ALA A 342 -18.60 -19.30 6.32
CA ALA A 342 -19.49 -18.11 6.31
C ALA A 342 -18.81 -16.82 6.86
N ALA A 343 -17.48 -16.68 6.77
CA ALA A 343 -16.83 -15.39 7.01
C ALA A 343 -15.90 -15.09 5.84
N ASN A 344 -16.32 -14.21 4.94
CA ASN A 344 -15.57 -13.72 3.78
C ASN A 344 -14.28 -12.96 4.14
N ASP A 345 -13.81 -13.02 5.39
CA ASP A 345 -12.55 -12.43 5.82
C ASP A 345 -11.68 -13.50 6.48
N LEU A 346 -10.81 -14.11 5.65
CA LEU A 346 -9.81 -15.08 6.07
C LEU A 346 -8.85 -14.50 7.14
N PHE A 347 -8.80 -13.17 7.27
CA PHE A 347 -7.91 -12.43 8.16
C PHE A 347 -8.61 -11.90 9.42
N GLY A 348 -9.90 -12.24 9.63
CA GLY A 348 -10.70 -11.67 10.71
C GLY A 348 -11.19 -10.25 10.40
N PRO A 349 -12.09 -9.67 11.20
CA PRO A 349 -12.62 -8.33 10.94
C PRO A 349 -11.48 -7.31 10.86
N ALA A 350 -11.57 -6.37 9.91
CA ALA A 350 -10.72 -5.17 9.89
C ALA A 350 -10.74 -4.51 11.28
N LEU A 351 -9.55 -4.16 11.79
CA LEU A 351 -9.33 -3.76 13.18
C LEU A 351 -9.42 -2.26 13.39
#